data_AF-A0A3C1HVT5-F1
#
_entry.id   AF-A0A3C1HVT5-F1
#
_cell.length_a   1.000
_cell.length_b   1.000
_cell.length_c   1.000
_cell.angle_alpha   90.00
_cell.angle_beta   90.00
_cell.angle_gamma   90.00
#
_symmetry.space_group_name_H-M   'P 1'
#
loop_
_entity.id
_entity.type
_entity.pdbx_description
1 polymer ?
#
loop_
_entity_poly.entity_id
_entity_poly.type
_entity_poly.pdbx_seq_one_letter_code
_entity_poly.pdbx_strand_id
1 'polypeptide(L)'
;MNFTKANGKRRVVVTGGGMLTALGKTWDEAYKTLRSRKNCIRYMPDWDRFDKMNTRLACPYTGELPKYPRKKVRGMGRVALLALTATEAAFEDAGLKNEDGSLLEELHNGRTGIAYGSCMGSMD
;
A
#
# COMPACT_ATOMS: atom_id res chain seq x y z
N MET A 1 7.32 -11.16 28.78
CA MET A 1 7.31 -9.71 28.46
C MET A 1 6.00 -9.10 28.93
N ASN A 2 6.01 -7.93 29.56
CA ASN A 2 4.78 -7.25 29.98
C ASN A 2 4.33 -6.28 28.88
N PHE A 3 3.25 -6.63 28.17
CA PHE A 3 2.71 -5.84 27.04
C PHE A 3 1.66 -4.81 27.49
N THR A 4 1.46 -4.67 28.81
CA THR A 4 0.51 -3.74 29.41
C THR A 4 1.27 -2.63 30.12
N LYS A 5 0.87 -1.38 29.89
CA LYS A 5 1.41 -0.20 30.58
C LYS A 5 0.87 -0.15 32.02
N ALA A 6 1.52 0.63 32.89
CA ALA A 6 1.08 0.82 34.28
C ALA A 6 -0.37 1.34 34.40
N ASN A 7 -0.89 2.03 33.39
CA ASN A 7 -2.27 2.53 33.32
C ASN A 7 -3.29 1.51 32.77
N GLY A 8 -2.93 0.22 32.69
CA GLY A 8 -3.82 -0.85 32.21
C GLY A 8 -4.03 -0.93 30.70
N LYS A 9 -3.51 0.03 29.91
CA LYS A 9 -3.63 0.01 28.44
C LYS A 9 -2.59 -0.94 27.82
N ARG A 10 -2.98 -1.67 26.77
CA ARG A 10 -2.05 -2.47 25.98
C ARG A 10 -1.10 -1.58 25.18
N ARG A 11 0.15 -2.02 25.03
CA ARG A 11 1.11 -1.43 24.10
C ARG A 11 0.74 -1.84 22.67
N VAL A 12 1.06 -0.97 21.73
CA VAL A 12 0.90 -1.21 20.29
C VAL A 12 2.30 -1.15 19.67
N VAL A 13 2.56 -2.08 18.75
CA VAL A 13 3.81 -2.17 18.00
C VAL A 13 3.47 -2.32 16.52
N VAL A 14 4.42 -1.95 15.66
CA VAL A 14 4.34 -2.23 14.22
C VAL A 14 5.16 -3.49 13.98
N THR A 15 4.51 -4.52 13.43
CA THR A 15 5.16 -5.82 13.17
C THR A 15 5.49 -6.03 11.71
N GLY A 16 4.87 -5.28 10.80
CA GLY A 16 5.22 -5.30 9.38
C GLY A 16 4.79 -4.03 8.67
N GLY A 17 5.48 -3.72 7.57
CA GLY A 17 5.24 -2.57 6.72
C GLY A 17 5.21 -2.93 5.25
N GLY A 18 4.35 -2.27 4.49
CA GLY A 18 4.25 -2.43 3.05
C GLY A 18 4.00 -1.09 2.39
N MET A 19 4.52 -0.92 1.17
CA MET A 19 4.46 0.36 0.48
C MET A 19 4.40 0.18 -1.03
N LEU A 20 3.65 1.06 -1.69
CA LEU A 20 3.72 1.26 -3.14
C LEU A 20 3.93 2.75 -3.39
N THR A 21 5.12 3.09 -3.87
CA THR A 21 5.53 4.49 -4.04
C THR A 21 6.24 4.69 -5.36
N ALA A 22 6.32 5.93 -5.83
CA ALA A 22 7.11 6.25 -7.01
C ALA A 22 8.61 5.93 -6.86
N LEU A 23 9.11 5.79 -5.62
CA LEU A 23 10.50 5.43 -5.30
C LEU A 23 10.78 3.93 -5.41
N GLY A 24 9.74 3.09 -5.31
CA GLY A 24 9.85 1.62 -5.27
C GLY A 24 8.65 0.96 -4.59
N LYS A 25 8.55 -0.37 -4.76
CA LYS A 25 7.55 -1.23 -4.08
C LYS A 25 8.12 -2.00 -2.88
N THR A 26 9.43 -1.95 -2.69
CA THR A 26 10.12 -2.48 -1.49
C THR A 26 10.94 -1.39 -0.83
N TRP A 27 11.29 -1.59 0.45
CA TRP A 27 12.18 -0.68 1.16
C TRP A 27 13.55 -0.58 0.47
N ASP A 28 14.14 -1.69 0.06
CA ASP A 28 15.45 -1.71 -0.60
C ASP A 28 15.47 -0.92 -1.91
N GLU A 29 14.42 -1.05 -2.73
CA GLU A 29 14.26 -0.25 -3.95
C GLU A 29 14.14 1.24 -3.62
N ALA A 30 13.24 1.59 -2.70
CA ALA A 30 13.01 2.99 -2.35
C ALA A 30 14.23 3.64 -1.70
N TYR A 31 14.95 2.91 -0.84
CA TYR A 31 16.18 3.38 -0.22
C TYR A 31 17.27 3.65 -1.25
N LYS A 32 17.45 2.75 -2.23
CA LYS A 32 18.38 2.95 -3.36
C LYS A 32 18.01 4.21 -4.14
N THR A 33 16.73 4.39 -4.47
CA THR A 33 16.26 5.60 -5.19
C THR A 33 16.46 6.87 -4.38
N LEU A 34 16.12 6.86 -3.08
CA LEU A 34 16.35 7.98 -2.16
C LEU A 34 17.83 8.35 -2.08
N ARG A 35 18.72 7.36 -1.95
CA ARG A 35 20.17 7.58 -1.92
C ARG A 35 20.73 8.14 -3.21
N SER A 36 20.09 7.86 -4.35
CA SER A 36 20.45 8.46 -5.64
C SER A 36 20.17 9.96 -5.73
N ARG A 37 19.35 10.51 -4.81
CA ARG A 37 18.91 11.91 -4.78
C ARG A 37 18.18 12.37 -6.05
N LYS A 38 17.68 11.44 -6.86
CA LYS A 38 16.84 11.72 -8.02
C LYS A 38 15.38 11.66 -7.59
N ASN A 39 14.61 12.70 -7.94
CA ASN A 39 13.17 12.69 -7.71
C ASN A 39 12.46 11.78 -8.73
N CYS A 40 11.20 11.44 -8.45
CA CYS A 40 10.36 10.63 -9.33
C CYS A 40 9.26 11.47 -10.02
N ILE A 41 9.38 12.81 -9.97
CA ILE A 41 8.44 13.72 -10.61
C ILE A 41 8.62 13.61 -12.11
N ARG A 42 7.51 13.59 -12.84
CA ARG A 42 7.51 13.53 -14.31
C ARG A 42 6.41 14.38 -14.89
N TYR A 43 6.63 14.73 -16.15
CA TYR A 43 5.58 15.27 -17.01
C TYR A 43 4.51 14.21 -17.28
N MET A 44 3.25 14.62 -17.34
CA MET A 44 2.07 13.78 -17.58
C MET A 44 1.45 14.15 -18.93
N PRO A 45 1.84 13.50 -20.05
CA PRO A 45 1.32 13.81 -21.38
C PRO A 45 -0.21 13.70 -21.47
N ASP A 46 -0.80 12.75 -20.76
CA ASP A 46 -2.26 12.54 -20.74
C ASP A 46 -3.04 13.75 -20.21
N TRP A 47 -2.37 14.68 -19.51
CA TRP A 47 -3.00 15.88 -18.97
C TRP A 47 -3.04 17.04 -19.96
N ASP A 48 -2.37 16.92 -21.11
CA ASP A 48 -2.43 17.93 -22.18
C ASP A 48 -3.82 18.12 -22.76
N ARG A 49 -4.69 17.12 -22.62
CA ARG A 49 -6.12 17.21 -22.97
C ARG A 49 -6.93 18.19 -22.12
N PHE A 50 -6.37 18.68 -21.00
CA PHE A 50 -7.08 19.56 -20.07
C PHE A 50 -6.57 21.01 -20.18
N ASP A 51 -7.25 21.82 -20.99
CA ASP A 51 -6.87 23.21 -21.28
C ASP A 51 -6.76 24.09 -20.04
N LYS A 52 -7.61 23.86 -19.03
CA LYS A 52 -7.67 24.67 -17.79
C LYS A 52 -6.81 24.14 -16.64
N MET A 53 -6.14 23.00 -16.83
CA MET A 53 -5.24 22.47 -15.81
C MET A 53 -3.89 23.16 -15.99
N ASN A 54 -3.39 23.88 -14.98
CA ASN A 54 -2.10 24.57 -15.09
C ASN A 54 -0.91 23.60 -14.94
N THR A 55 -1.02 22.59 -14.08
CA THR A 55 0.08 21.64 -13.84
C THR A 55 0.12 20.53 -14.90
N ARG A 56 1.33 20.09 -15.24
CA ARG A 56 1.60 18.85 -15.99
C ARG A 56 2.52 17.91 -15.23
N LEU A 57 2.78 18.19 -13.96
CA LEU A 57 3.75 17.46 -13.16
C LEU A 57 3.05 16.59 -12.12
N ALA A 58 3.49 15.33 -12.01
CA ALA A 58 3.04 14.40 -10.99
C ALA A 58 4.17 13.47 -10.55
N CYS A 59 3.94 12.71 -9.48
CA CYS A 59 4.85 11.67 -8.98
C CYS A 59 4.10 10.32 -8.90
N PRO A 60 3.77 9.70 -10.04
CA PRO A 60 2.91 8.51 -10.05
C PRO A 60 3.67 7.22 -9.68
N TYR A 61 2.98 6.30 -9.01
CA TYR A 61 3.37 4.89 -9.04
C TYR A 61 3.06 4.33 -10.45
N THR A 62 4.09 3.80 -11.11
CA THR A 62 4.02 3.30 -12.49
C THR A 62 4.34 1.82 -12.62
N GLY A 63 4.62 1.14 -11.51
CA GLY A 63 4.83 -0.30 -11.52
C GLY A 63 3.54 -1.06 -11.84
N GLU A 64 3.71 -2.29 -12.32
CA GLU A 64 2.60 -3.22 -12.50
C GLU A 64 2.00 -3.62 -11.15
N LEU A 65 0.70 -3.91 -11.17
CA LEU A 65 -0.03 -4.45 -10.02
C LEU A 65 -0.25 -5.95 -10.20
N PRO A 66 -0.24 -6.74 -9.11
CA PRO A 66 -0.52 -8.16 -9.19
C PRO A 66 -1.90 -8.43 -9.80
N LYS A 67 -1.99 -9.52 -10.57
CA LYS A 67 -3.27 -10.00 -11.10
C LYS A 67 -3.96 -10.84 -10.04
N TYR A 68 -5.14 -10.40 -9.62
CA TYR A 68 -5.98 -11.14 -8.68
C TYR A 68 -7.19 -11.76 -9.39
N PRO A 69 -7.76 -12.86 -8.85
CA PRO A 69 -9.01 -13.42 -9.37
C PRO A 69 -10.11 -12.36 -9.41
N ARG A 70 -10.87 -12.31 -10.51
CA ARG A 70 -11.95 -11.32 -10.72
C ARG A 70 -12.90 -11.23 -9.52
N LYS A 71 -13.22 -12.35 -8.88
CA LYS A 71 -14.07 -12.37 -7.68
C LYS A 71 -13.55 -11.50 -6.53
N LYS A 72 -12.22 -11.44 -6.34
CA LYS A 72 -11.55 -10.64 -5.29
C LYS A 72 -11.56 -9.14 -5.64
N VAL A 73 -11.42 -8.79 -6.92
CA VAL A 73 -11.15 -7.40 -7.36
C VAL A 73 -12.25 -6.74 -8.17
N ARG A 74 -13.39 -7.39 -8.45
CA ARG A 74 -14.46 -6.84 -9.29
C ARG A 74 -15.06 -5.50 -8.82
N GLY A 75 -14.87 -5.14 -7.54
CA GLY A 75 -15.29 -3.86 -6.98
C GLY A 75 -14.13 -2.93 -6.63
N MET A 76 -12.92 -3.26 -7.02
CA MET A 76 -11.71 -2.51 -6.70
C MET A 76 -11.25 -1.71 -7.91
N GLY A 77 -11.38 -0.38 -7.85
CA GLY A 77 -10.66 0.50 -8.76
C GLY A 77 -9.18 0.62 -8.39
N ARG A 78 -8.43 1.46 -9.12
CA ARG A 78 -6.97 1.57 -8.97
C ARG A 78 -6.52 1.81 -7.52
N VAL A 79 -7.19 2.69 -6.78
CA VAL A 79 -6.78 3.03 -5.40
C VAL A 79 -6.92 1.84 -4.45
N ALA A 80 -7.99 1.05 -4.61
CA ALA A 80 -8.23 -0.14 -3.79
C ALA A 80 -7.23 -1.25 -4.10
N LEU A 81 -6.84 -1.41 -5.38
CA LEU A 81 -5.80 -2.37 -5.77
C LEU A 81 -4.42 -1.98 -5.23
N LEU A 82 -4.09 -0.69 -5.23
CA LEU A 82 -2.84 -0.18 -4.62
C LEU A 82 -2.83 -0.47 -3.11
N ALA A 83 -3.93 -0.16 -2.41
CA ALA A 83 -4.08 -0.43 -0.98
C ALA A 83 -3.96 -1.93 -0.65
N LEU A 84 -4.66 -2.79 -1.41
CA LEU A 84 -4.58 -4.24 -1.25
C LEU A 84 -3.14 -4.73 -1.44
N THR A 85 -2.47 -4.30 -2.50
CA THR A 85 -1.11 -4.75 -2.81
C THR A 85 -0.11 -4.32 -1.72
N ALA A 86 -0.22 -3.09 -1.22
CA ALA A 86 0.62 -2.63 -0.10
C ALA A 86 0.33 -3.43 1.19
N THR A 87 -0.93 -3.76 1.45
CA THR A 87 -1.33 -4.57 2.61
C THR A 87 -0.79 -6.00 2.53
N GLU A 88 -0.84 -6.61 1.34
CA GLU A 88 -0.33 -7.96 1.10
C GLU A 88 1.18 -8.04 1.38
N ALA A 89 1.94 -6.99 1.07
CA ALA A 89 3.35 -6.87 1.43
C ALA A 89 3.56 -6.67 2.95
N ALA A 90 2.70 -5.89 3.61
CA ALA A 90 2.78 -5.70 5.06
C ALA A 90 2.47 -6.99 5.84
N PHE A 91 1.54 -7.83 5.36
CA PHE A 91 1.27 -9.13 5.95
C PHE A 91 2.45 -10.10 5.80
N GLU A 92 3.11 -10.08 4.64
CA GLU A 92 4.32 -10.86 4.39
C GLU A 92 5.43 -10.45 5.38
N ASP A 93 5.73 -9.15 5.47
CA ASP A 93 6.76 -8.60 6.35
C ASP A 93 6.48 -8.89 7.84
N ALA A 94 5.20 -8.91 8.23
CA ALA A 94 4.78 -9.24 9.59
C ALA A 94 4.81 -10.75 9.92
N GLY A 95 5.10 -11.62 8.94
CA GLY A 95 5.02 -13.08 9.12
C GLY A 95 3.59 -13.56 9.36
N LEU A 96 2.60 -12.88 8.78
CA LEU A 96 1.16 -13.16 8.96
C LEU A 96 0.54 -13.94 7.79
N LYS A 97 1.37 -14.64 7.02
CA LYS A 97 0.98 -15.50 5.91
C LYS A 97 1.49 -16.92 6.10
N ASN A 98 0.72 -17.87 5.60
CA ASN A 98 1.11 -19.27 5.44
C ASN A 98 2.03 -19.44 4.22
N GLU A 99 2.68 -20.60 4.10
CA GLU A 99 3.55 -20.94 2.96
C GLU A 99 2.81 -20.91 1.61
N ASP A 100 1.49 -21.16 1.61
CA ASP A 100 0.64 -21.09 0.42
C ASP A 100 0.16 -19.66 0.06
N GLY A 101 0.59 -18.66 0.84
CA GLY A 101 0.25 -17.25 0.65
C GLY A 101 -1.10 -16.82 1.23
N SER A 102 -1.85 -17.73 1.87
CA SER A 102 -3.05 -17.39 2.63
C SER A 102 -2.71 -16.69 3.96
N LEU A 103 -3.67 -15.99 4.56
CA LEU A 103 -3.49 -15.36 5.87
C LEU A 103 -3.61 -16.38 7.00
N LEU A 104 -2.93 -16.13 8.12
CA LEU A 104 -3.08 -16.95 9.32
C LEU A 104 -4.54 -16.94 9.82
N GLU A 105 -5.03 -18.11 10.24
CA GLU A 105 -6.42 -18.31 10.71
C GLU A 105 -6.78 -17.40 11.91
N GLU A 106 -5.81 -17.07 12.76
CA GLU A 106 -5.99 -16.18 13.91
C GLU A 106 -6.46 -14.78 13.53
N LEU A 107 -6.23 -14.36 12.27
CA LEU A 107 -6.69 -13.06 11.81
C LEU A 107 -8.21 -13.05 11.54
N HIS A 108 -8.84 -14.21 11.41
CA HIS A 108 -10.26 -14.36 11.07
C HIS A 108 -11.19 -14.47 12.29
N ASN A 109 -10.67 -14.47 13.52
CA ASN A 109 -11.44 -14.64 14.76
C ASN A 109 -12.19 -13.38 15.26
N GLY A 110 -12.31 -12.34 14.42
CA GLY A 110 -12.98 -11.08 14.76
C GLY A 110 -12.18 -10.10 15.62
N ARG A 111 -10.92 -10.42 15.98
CA ARG A 111 -10.04 -9.51 16.75
C ARG A 111 -9.13 -8.67 15.85
N THR A 112 -9.17 -8.89 14.54
CA THR A 112 -8.42 -8.13 13.54
C THR A 112 -9.35 -7.13 12.87
N GLY A 113 -8.99 -5.85 12.93
CA GLY A 113 -9.69 -4.78 12.24
C GLY A 113 -8.86 -4.22 11.08
N ILE A 114 -9.53 -3.56 10.14
CA ILE A 114 -8.90 -2.84 9.04
C ILE A 114 -9.32 -1.37 9.16
N ALA A 115 -8.34 -0.46 9.18
CA ALA A 115 -8.57 0.98 9.11
C ALA A 115 -7.86 1.53 7.87
N TYR A 116 -8.62 2.04 6.90
CA TYR A 116 -8.13 2.53 5.61
C TYR A 116 -8.86 3.81 5.19
N GLY A 117 -8.20 4.64 4.39
CA GLY A 117 -8.78 5.87 3.85
C GLY A 117 -8.06 6.35 2.58
N SER A 118 -8.76 7.17 1.80
CA SER A 118 -8.22 7.87 0.63
C SER A 118 -8.95 9.20 0.44
N CYS A 119 -8.30 10.18 -0.19
CA CYS A 119 -8.95 11.47 -0.47
C CYS A 119 -10.09 11.35 -1.49
N MET A 120 -9.95 10.44 -2.46
CA MET A 120 -10.94 10.17 -3.50
C MET A 120 -10.92 8.68 -3.84
N GLY A 121 -12.10 8.11 -4.07
CA GLY A 121 -12.25 6.78 -4.64
C GLY A 121 -11.78 6.71 -6.09
N SER A 122 -11.90 5.55 -6.72
CA SER A 122 -11.71 5.46 -8.17
C SER A 122 -12.99 5.93 -8.88
N MET A 123 -12.83 6.72 -9.93
CA MET A 123 -13.91 7.26 -10.76
C MET A 123 -13.96 6.59 -12.15
N ASP A 124 -13.19 5.51 -12.30
CA ASP A 124 -13.04 4.72 -13.53
C ASP A 124 -14.29 3.87 -13.83
#